data_AF-A0A2N7Y974-F1
#
_entry.id   AF-A0A2N7Y974-F1
#
_cell.length_a   1.000
_cell.length_b   1.000
_cell.length_c   1.000
_cell.angle_alpha   90.00
_cell.angle_beta   90.00
_cell.angle_gamma   90.00
#
_symmetry.space_group_name_H-M   'P 1'
#
loop_
_entity.id
_entity.type
_entity.pdbx_description
1 polymer ?
#
loop_
_entity_poly.entity_id
_entity_poly.type
_entity_poly.pdbx_seq_one_letter_code
_entity_poly.pdbx_strand_id
1 'polypeptide(L)'
;LLVTKVLTWNNLVHDTGAWQTLVFFAVLVGMASHLEELGVISWIGTQVSSSVDGLPWIWAFAILTLVYFYAHYLFASNTAQIVAM
;
A
#
# COMPACT_ATOMS: atom_id res chain seq x y z
N LEU A 1 -15.09 -6.18 25.98
CA LEU A 1 -16.38 -6.38 25.28
C LEU A 1 -16.82 -7.85 25.26
N LEU A 2 -16.03 -8.77 24.68
CA LEU A 2 -16.30 -10.21 24.76
C LEU A 2 -16.15 -10.77 26.19
N VAL A 3 -15.03 -10.48 26.85
CA VAL A 3 -14.77 -10.91 28.26
C VAL A 3 -15.80 -10.32 29.23
N THR A 4 -16.24 -9.09 28.96
CA THR A 4 -17.29 -8.40 29.74
C THR A 4 -18.72 -8.81 29.34
N LYS A 5 -18.88 -9.77 28.41
CA LYS A 5 -20.16 -10.27 27.84
C LYS A 5 -21.11 -9.23 27.25
N VAL A 6 -20.63 -8.02 26.97
CA VAL A 6 -21.40 -6.98 26.29
C VAL A 6 -21.62 -7.32 24.80
N LEU A 7 -20.69 -8.07 24.22
CA LEU A 7 -20.79 -8.65 22.89
C LEU A 7 -20.78 -10.18 23.00
N THR A 8 -21.72 -10.84 22.34
CA THR A 8 -21.73 -12.30 22.20
C THR A 8 -20.92 -12.70 20.98
N TRP A 9 -20.41 -13.93 20.98
CA TRP A 9 -19.75 -14.50 19.79
C TRP A 9 -20.66 -14.49 18.56
N ASN A 10 -21.95 -14.76 18.76
CA ASN A 10 -22.94 -14.74 17.70
C ASN A 10 -23.07 -13.35 17.04
N ASN A 11 -23.00 -12.28 17.83
CA ASN A 11 -23.06 -10.90 17.31
C ASN A 11 -21.85 -10.57 16.43
N LEU A 12 -20.66 -11.07 16.79
CA LEU A 12 -19.43 -10.86 16.00
C LEU A 12 -19.45 -11.64 14.69
N VAL A 13 -19.92 -12.90 14.71
CA VAL A 13 -20.02 -13.72 13.50
C VAL A 13 -21.03 -13.12 12.51
N HIS A 14 -22.10 -12.49 13.00
CA HIS A 14 -23.11 -11.86 12.17
C HIS A 14 -22.77 -10.41 11.76
N ASP A 15 -21.65 -9.84 12.21
CA ASP A 15 -21.19 -8.52 11.77
C ASP A 15 -20.51 -8.61 10.39
N THR A 16 -21.34 -8.72 9.36
CA THR A 16 -20.89 -8.85 7.97
C THR A 16 -20.07 -7.65 7.49
N GLY A 17 -20.28 -6.46 8.05
CA GLY A 17 -19.51 -5.27 7.74
C GLY A 17 -18.04 -5.41 8.16
N ALA A 18 -17.82 -5.85 9.40
CA ALA A 18 -16.47 -6.11 9.90
C ALA A 18 -15.73 -7.18 9.06
N TRP A 19 -16.41 -8.27 8.71
CA TRP A 19 -15.84 -9.33 7.87
C TRP A 19 -15.54 -8.87 6.45
N GLN A 20 -16.43 -8.09 5.84
CA GLN A 20 -16.21 -7.53 4.50
C GLN A 20 -14.97 -6.64 4.48
N THR A 21 -14.81 -5.74 5.45
CA THR A 21 -13.63 -4.88 5.57
C THR A 21 -12.36 -5.70 5.78
N LEU A 22 -12.40 -6.73 6.63
CA LEU A 22 -11.26 -7.61 6.88
C LEU A 22 -10.81 -8.33 5.61
N VAL A 23 -11.74 -8.96 4.88
CA VAL A 23 -11.43 -9.67 3.63
C VAL A 23 -10.93 -8.70 2.56
N PHE A 24 -11.57 -7.53 2.42
CA PHE A 24 -11.16 -6.51 1.47
C PHE A 24 -9.71 -6.06 1.71
N PHE A 25 -9.36 -5.70 2.96
CA PHE A 25 -7.98 -5.33 3.30
C PHE A 25 -7.01 -6.49 3.17
N ALA A 26 -7.40 -7.72 3.51
CA ALA A 26 -6.53 -8.89 3.37
C ALA A 26 -6.11 -9.11 1.91
N VAL A 27 -7.04 -8.99 0.97
CA VAL A 27 -6.74 -9.11 -0.47
C VAL A 27 -5.84 -7.97 -0.94
N LEU A 28 -6.15 -6.72 -0.57
CA LEU A 28 -5.34 -5.56 -0.95
C LEU A 28 -3.91 -5.63 -0.41
N VAL A 29 -3.73 -6.04 0.85
CA VAL A 29 -2.42 -6.23 1.46
C VAL A 29 -1.66 -7.38 0.78
N GLY A 30 -2.32 -8.51 0.51
CA GLY A 30 -1.70 -9.63 -0.21
C GLY A 30 -1.21 -9.25 -1.61
N MET A 31 -1.98 -8.45 -2.35
CA MET A 31 -1.56 -7.93 -3.66
C MET A 31 -0.35 -6.98 -3.55
N ALA A 32 -0.35 -6.08 -2.56
CA ALA A 32 0.77 -5.17 -2.32
C ALA A 32 2.05 -5.93 -1.97
N SER A 33 1.97 -6.97 -1.14
CA SER A 33 3.12 -7.84 -0.82
C SER A 33 3.69 -8.55 -2.04
N HIS A 34 2.85 -9.05 -2.95
CA HIS A 34 3.36 -9.65 -4.19
C HIS A 34 4.01 -8.64 -5.13
N LEU A 35 3.51 -7.40 -5.18
CA LEU A 35 4.14 -6.30 -5.94
C LEU A 35 5.55 -5.98 -5.39
N GLU A 36 5.71 -6.03 -4.08
CA GLU A 36 7.00 -5.89 -3.38
C GLU A 36 7.94 -7.06 -3.68
N GLU A 37 7.47 -8.31 -3.54
CA GLU A 37 8.26 -9.53 -3.85
C GLU A 37 8.74 -9.56 -5.31
N LEU A 38 7.92 -9.09 -6.25
CA LEU A 38 8.28 -8.98 -7.67
C LEU A 38 9.27 -7.84 -7.94
N GLY A 39 9.56 -6.98 -6.96
CA GLY A 39 10.52 -5.88 -7.10
C GLY A 39 10.07 -4.76 -8.04
N VAL A 40 8.76 -4.65 -8.33
CA VAL A 40 8.22 -3.68 -9.29
C VAL A 40 8.56 -2.25 -8.87
N ILE A 41 8.55 -1.98 -7.56
CA ILE A 41 8.87 -0.66 -6.98
C ILE A 41 10.33 -0.29 -7.25
N SER A 42 11.25 -1.24 -7.03
CA SER A 42 12.69 -1.04 -7.30
C SER A 42 12.95 -0.84 -8.80
N TRP A 43 12.24 -1.60 -9.64
CA TRP A 43 12.31 -1.45 -11.10
C TRP A 43 11.84 -0.06 -11.55
N ILE A 44 10.68 0.42 -11.06
CA ILE A 44 10.18 1.77 -11.34
C ILE A 44 11.19 2.82 -10.87
N GLY A 45 11.72 2.67 -9.64
CA GLY A 45 12.71 3.59 -9.09
C GLY A 45 13.94 3.74 -9.99
N THR A 46 14.47 2.62 -10.48
CA THR A 46 15.66 2.60 -11.37
C THR A 46 15.36 3.21 -12.75
N GLN A 47 14.18 2.94 -13.31
CA GLN A 47 13.77 3.52 -14.59
C GLN A 47 13.55 5.03 -14.49
N VAL A 48 12.95 5.51 -13.40
CA VAL A 48 12.70 6.93 -13.20
C VAL A 48 14.00 7.66 -12.87
N SER A 49 14.88 7.09 -12.04
CA SER A 49 16.17 7.69 -11.71
C SER A 49 17.07 7.87 -12.94
N SER A 50 17.08 6.87 -13.84
CA SER A 50 17.81 6.97 -15.12
C SER A 50 17.17 7.95 -16.09
N SER A 51 15.84 8.11 -16.07
CA SER A 51 15.12 9.06 -16.93
C SER A 51 15.30 10.52 -16.52
N VAL A 52 15.60 10.79 -15.25
CA VAL A 52 15.88 12.15 -14.74
C VAL A 52 17.36 12.50 -14.69
N ASP A 53 18.23 11.59 -15.13
CA ASP A 53 19.67 11.84 -15.17
C ASP A 53 20.01 12.98 -16.14
N GLY A 54 20.87 13.91 -15.70
CA GLY A 54 21.23 15.12 -16.45
C GLY A 54 20.19 16.26 -16.45
N LEU A 55 19.02 16.11 -15.80
CA LEU A 55 18.06 17.21 -15.66
C LEU A 55 18.45 18.19 -14.54
N PRO A 56 18.08 19.48 -14.67
CA PRO A 56 18.16 20.41 -13.55
C PRO A 56 17.34 19.91 -12.35
N TRP A 57 17.87 20.10 -11.14
CA TRP A 57 17.34 19.51 -9.91
C TRP A 57 15.85 19.79 -9.66
N ILE A 58 15.34 20.95 -10.06
CA ILE A 58 13.92 21.33 -9.92
C ILE A 58 13.01 20.42 -10.76
N TRP A 59 13.41 20.12 -11.99
CA TRP A 59 12.63 19.25 -12.88
C TRP A 59 12.70 17.80 -12.44
N ALA A 60 13.89 17.34 -12.04
CA ALA A 60 14.06 16.01 -11.45
C ALA A 60 13.19 15.85 -10.19
N PHE A 61 13.19 16.83 -9.29
CA PHE A 61 12.38 16.81 -8.08
C PHE A 61 10.88 16.78 -8.37
N ALA A 62 10.40 17.59 -9.33
CA ALA A 62 8.99 17.60 -9.72
C ALA A 62 8.54 16.24 -10.27
N ILE A 63 9.36 15.63 -11.14
CA ILE A 63 9.08 14.30 -11.72
C ILE A 63 9.08 13.23 -10.63
N LEU A 64 10.09 13.19 -9.77
CA LEU A 64 10.19 12.24 -8.67
C LEU A 64 9.00 12.36 -7.70
N THR A 65 8.56 13.58 -7.42
CA THR A 65 7.38 13.84 -6.57
C THR A 65 6.10 13.30 -7.20
N LEU A 66 5.90 13.53 -8.50
CA LEU A 66 4.74 12.98 -9.22
C LEU A 66 4.77 11.45 -9.22
N VAL A 67 5.91 10.84 -9.54
CA VAL A 67 6.08 9.39 -9.52
C VAL A 67 5.79 8.83 -8.13
N TYR A 68 6.34 9.43 -7.07
CA TYR A 68 6.06 9.04 -5.69
C TYR A 68 4.56 9.13 -5.35
N PHE A 69 3.90 10.20 -5.76
CA PHE A 69 2.46 10.40 -5.55
C PHE A 69 1.62 9.33 -6.26
N TYR A 70 1.94 9.01 -7.51
CA TYR A 70 1.22 7.96 -8.25
C TYR A 70 1.56 6.55 -7.75
N ALA A 71 2.80 6.29 -7.33
CA ALA A 71 3.20 5.02 -6.74
C ALA A 71 2.43 4.73 -5.44
N HIS A 72 2.09 5.75 -4.67
CA HIS A 72 1.28 5.61 -3.45
C HIS A 72 -0.08 4.92 -3.72
N TYR A 73 -0.71 5.17 -4.87
CA TYR A 73 -1.99 4.53 -5.23
C TYR A 73 -1.89 3.03 -5.47
N LEU A 74 -0.67 2.50 -5.68
CA LEU A 74 -0.44 1.07 -5.83
C LEU A 74 -0.38 0.34 -4.48
N PHE A 75 -0.29 1.08 -3.37
CA PHE A 75 -0.18 0.51 -2.04
C PHE A 75 -1.46 0.66 -1.24
N ALA A 76 -1.83 -0.42 -0.54
CA ALA A 76 -3.00 -0.45 0.34
C ALA A 76 -2.82 0.38 1.63
N SER A 77 -1.58 0.69 2.02
CA SER A 77 -1.31 1.50 3.22
C SER A 77 0.05 2.22 3.16
N ASN A 78 0.17 3.31 3.93
CA ASN A 78 1.45 4.02 4.16
C ASN A 78 2.53 3.09 4.72
N THR A 79 2.17 2.15 5.60
CA THR A 79 3.13 1.20 6.18
C THR A 79 3.68 0.26 5.12
N ALA A 80 2.83 -0.24 4.21
CA ALA A 80 3.26 -1.12 3.12
C ALA A 80 4.22 -0.40 2.15
N GLN A 81 3.98 0.88 1.86
CA GLN A 81 4.88 1.66 1.03
C GLN A 81 6.25 1.86 1.67
N ILE A 82 6.31 2.14 2.98
CA ILE A 82 7.57 2.37 3.70
C ILE A 82 8.40 1.08 3.83
N VAL A 83 7.73 -0.08 3.91
CA VAL A 83 8.43 -1.38 3.96
C VAL A 83 8.98 -1.77 2.58
N ALA A 84 8.26 -1.43 1.50
CA ALA A 84 8.64 -1.76 0.13
C ALA A 84 9.65 -0.80 -0.53
N MET A 85 9.90 0.39 0.04
CA MET A 85 10.90 1.37 -0.42
C MET A 85 12.19 1.28 0.38
#